data_AF-A0A932JPE1-F1
#
_entry.id   AF-A0A932JPE1-F1
#
_cell.length_a   1.000
_cell.length_b   1.000
_cell.length_c   1.000
_cell.angle_alpha   90.00
_cell.angle_beta   90.00
_cell.angle_gamma   90.00
#
_symmetry.space_group_name_H-M   'P 1'
#
loop_
_entity.id
_entity.type
_entity.pdbx_description
1 polymer ?
#
loop_
_entity_poly.entity_id
_entity_poly.type
_entity_poly.pdbx_seq_one_letter_code
_entity_poly.pdbx_strand_id
1 'polypeptide(L)'
;MKQSQKMSLANSQRLTVMGRMRMADWIEMPEREFAREIVKLEKDPLFQKLYFGDGRIPGALRRQRWPGGKLSSSFYEIDERTAAGAGERVGVEEFAETRGSAMAAIKRMGQKDFERYFLHGEDALTLEEIARRTNLKPAEVRSIHELVVELGARAEFEGKIEVPAAAPGRQSACLAQITVKSGAPVFEFYAPYWARGLYQVRHDLLDRWKADGLTPEERKHLPAMLKRLETVNLRQSTLFRLLETIARLQADYLKSEHPEDIRPISLRQLAKRLDLAPSTVSRAFARRTVRLPSERELPLIAFVPGRRSVLRELLGQWLSENLAVTDASLVQRLKTERGISVSRRTVNAVRHELKATK
;
A
#
# COMPACT_ATOMS: atom_id res chain seq x y z
N MET A 1 -20.11 -19.17 -41.97
CA MET A 1 -20.65 -18.20 -40.96
C MET A 1 -20.67 -18.70 -39.52
N LYS A 2 -20.82 -20.00 -39.21
CA LYS A 2 -20.88 -20.50 -37.80
C LYS A 2 -19.53 -20.60 -37.05
N GLN A 3 -18.38 -20.66 -37.74
CA GLN A 3 -17.06 -20.66 -37.09
C GLN A 3 -16.58 -19.27 -36.66
N SER A 4 -16.94 -18.20 -37.41
CA SER A 4 -16.55 -16.83 -37.08
C SER A 4 -17.30 -16.27 -35.84
N GLN A 5 -18.53 -16.73 -35.59
CA GLN A 5 -19.29 -16.39 -34.38
C GLN A 5 -18.75 -17.08 -33.10
N LYS A 6 -18.26 -18.32 -33.20
CA LYS A 6 -17.64 -19.04 -32.06
C LYS A 6 -16.29 -18.44 -31.64
N MET A 7 -15.49 -17.90 -32.58
CA MET A 7 -14.27 -17.16 -32.23
C MET A 7 -14.56 -15.77 -31.63
N SER A 8 -15.70 -15.14 -31.97
CA SER A 8 -16.08 -13.86 -31.35
C SER A 8 -16.54 -14.02 -29.89
N LEU A 9 -17.16 -15.15 -29.52
CA LEU A 9 -17.51 -15.44 -28.13
C LEU A 9 -16.28 -15.80 -27.28
N ALA A 10 -15.30 -16.49 -27.85
CA ALA A 10 -14.05 -16.83 -27.15
C ALA A 10 -13.14 -15.60 -26.94
N ASN A 11 -13.08 -14.68 -27.92
CA ASN A 11 -12.39 -13.40 -27.75
C ASN A 11 -13.15 -12.41 -26.86
N SER A 12 -14.48 -12.48 -26.83
CA SER A 12 -15.30 -11.77 -25.85
C SER A 12 -15.11 -12.31 -24.43
N GLN A 13 -14.66 -13.56 -24.25
CA GLN A 13 -14.41 -14.15 -22.94
C GLN A 13 -13.02 -13.82 -22.36
N ARG A 14 -12.01 -13.53 -23.19
CA ARG A 14 -10.67 -13.11 -22.73
C ARG A 14 -10.53 -11.61 -22.47
N LEU A 15 -11.30 -10.76 -23.16
CA LEU A 15 -11.40 -9.32 -22.86
C LEU A 15 -12.25 -9.00 -21.62
N THR A 16 -12.91 -9.99 -21.03
CA THR A 16 -13.81 -9.82 -19.87
C THR A 16 -13.17 -9.97 -18.49
N VAL A 17 -11.89 -10.34 -18.36
CA VAL A 17 -11.28 -10.52 -17.03
C VAL A 17 -11.01 -9.17 -16.35
N MET A 18 -10.49 -8.18 -17.07
CA MET A 18 -10.29 -6.82 -16.52
C MET A 18 -11.57 -5.98 -16.45
N GLY A 19 -12.55 -6.24 -17.32
CA GLY A 19 -13.78 -5.45 -17.40
C GLY A 19 -14.87 -5.80 -16.37
N ARG A 20 -14.73 -6.90 -15.63
CA ARG A 20 -15.76 -7.44 -14.72
C ARG A 20 -15.41 -7.44 -13.24
N MET A 21 -14.17 -7.12 -12.87
CA MET A 21 -13.81 -7.04 -11.45
C MET A 21 -14.51 -5.83 -10.83
N ARG A 22 -15.35 -6.10 -9.82
CA ARG A 22 -15.97 -5.05 -9.02
C ARG A 22 -14.86 -4.38 -8.20
N MET A 23 -15.07 -3.13 -7.80
CA MET A 23 -14.19 -2.44 -6.84
C MET A 23 -13.83 -3.34 -5.64
N ALA A 24 -14.81 -4.08 -5.15
CA ALA A 24 -14.65 -5.04 -4.06
C ALA A 24 -13.50 -6.04 -4.31
N ASP A 25 -13.44 -6.58 -5.52
CA ASP A 25 -12.43 -7.57 -5.91
C ASP A 25 -11.05 -6.92 -5.96
N TRP A 26 -10.97 -5.69 -6.48
CA TRP A 26 -9.74 -4.90 -6.48
C TRP A 26 -9.28 -4.49 -5.08
N ILE A 27 -10.17 -4.31 -4.10
CA ILE A 27 -9.76 -4.01 -2.72
C ILE A 27 -9.30 -5.28 -2.00
N GLU A 28 -9.94 -6.41 -2.26
CA GLU A 28 -9.66 -7.69 -1.60
C GLU A 28 -8.48 -8.46 -2.21
N MET A 29 -8.12 -8.17 -3.48
CA MET A 29 -7.03 -8.82 -4.20
C MET A 29 -5.71 -8.79 -3.38
N PRO A 30 -4.99 -9.91 -3.24
CA PRO A 30 -3.71 -9.95 -2.54
C PRO A 30 -2.67 -8.98 -3.12
N GLU A 31 -1.75 -8.47 -2.30
CA GLU A 31 -0.73 -7.51 -2.76
C GLU A 31 0.17 -8.09 -3.85
N ARG A 32 0.54 -9.38 -3.79
CA ARG A 32 1.32 -10.06 -4.84
C ARG A 32 0.62 -10.04 -6.21
N GLU A 33 -0.69 -10.28 -6.22
CA GLU A 33 -1.48 -10.25 -7.46
C GLU A 33 -1.63 -8.81 -7.97
N PHE A 34 -1.90 -7.87 -7.06
CA PHE A 34 -2.00 -6.45 -7.40
C PHE A 34 -0.70 -5.90 -7.99
N ALA A 35 0.44 -6.30 -7.45
CA ALA A 35 1.74 -5.90 -7.98
C ALA A 35 2.00 -6.45 -9.39
N ARG A 36 1.56 -7.68 -9.69
CA ARG A 36 1.60 -8.21 -11.07
C ARG A 36 0.74 -7.39 -12.02
N GLU A 37 -0.42 -6.89 -11.55
CA GLU A 37 -1.26 -6.01 -12.35
C GLU A 37 -0.60 -4.66 -12.65
N ILE A 38 0.21 -4.14 -11.71
CA ILE A 38 1.05 -2.95 -11.89
C ILE A 38 2.18 -3.22 -12.88
N VAL A 39 2.91 -4.33 -12.74
CA VAL A 39 3.98 -4.69 -13.69
C VAL A 39 3.46 -4.74 -15.12
N LYS A 40 2.32 -5.41 -15.33
CA LYS A 40 1.66 -5.46 -16.64
C LYS A 40 1.25 -4.08 -17.16
N LEU A 41 0.83 -3.16 -16.29
CA LEU A 41 0.51 -1.78 -16.67
C LEU A 41 1.77 -1.01 -17.07
N GLU A 42 2.86 -1.13 -16.30
CA GLU A 42 4.09 -0.33 -16.53
C GLU A 42 5.00 -0.89 -17.62
N LYS A 43 4.87 -2.17 -17.95
CA LYS A 43 5.51 -2.80 -19.11
C LYS A 43 4.73 -2.61 -20.40
N ASP A 44 3.53 -2.02 -20.34
CA ASP A 44 2.76 -1.68 -21.54
C ASP A 44 3.54 -0.63 -22.38
N PRO A 45 3.82 -0.88 -23.67
CA PRO A 45 4.58 0.07 -24.50
C PRO A 45 3.93 1.45 -24.58
N LEU A 46 2.59 1.52 -24.63
CA LEU A 46 1.88 2.80 -24.63
C LEU A 46 2.03 3.51 -23.29
N PHE A 47 1.99 2.77 -22.18
CA PHE A 47 2.27 3.33 -20.87
C PHE A 47 3.68 3.92 -20.80
N GLN A 48 4.71 3.17 -21.21
CA GLN A 48 6.10 3.62 -21.19
C GLN A 48 6.30 4.87 -22.03
N LYS A 49 5.72 4.89 -23.24
CA LYS A 49 5.73 6.05 -24.13
C LYS A 49 5.08 7.28 -23.47
N LEU A 50 3.91 7.10 -22.84
CA LEU A 50 3.22 8.18 -22.14
C LEU A 50 3.88 8.55 -20.81
N TYR A 51 4.71 7.70 -20.22
CA TYR A 51 5.39 8.00 -18.95
C TYR A 51 6.72 8.74 -19.18
N PHE A 52 7.55 8.25 -20.10
CA PHE A 52 8.87 8.83 -20.39
C PHE A 52 8.83 9.91 -21.47
N GLY A 53 7.85 9.85 -22.37
CA GLY A 53 7.85 10.63 -23.60
C GLY A 53 8.64 9.97 -24.73
N ASP A 54 8.68 10.61 -25.90
CA ASP A 54 9.45 10.16 -27.08
C ASP A 54 10.57 11.13 -27.50
N GLY A 55 10.91 12.07 -26.61
CA GLY A 55 11.86 13.15 -26.89
C GLY A 55 11.26 14.35 -27.64
N ARG A 56 10.11 14.20 -28.33
CA ARG A 56 9.39 15.32 -28.97
C ARG A 56 8.26 15.82 -28.09
N ILE A 57 7.49 14.89 -27.53
CA ILE A 57 6.39 15.18 -26.62
C ILE A 57 6.79 14.64 -25.23
N PRO A 58 6.78 15.49 -24.18
CA PRO A 58 6.98 15.01 -22.82
C PRO A 58 5.89 13.99 -22.43
N GLY A 59 6.19 13.09 -21.49
CA GLY A 59 5.23 12.07 -21.06
C GLY A 59 3.90 12.67 -20.56
N ALA A 60 2.75 12.11 -20.91
CA ALA A 60 1.48 12.51 -20.31
C ALA A 60 1.25 11.99 -18.88
N LEU A 61 2.04 11.02 -18.41
CA LEU A 61 1.90 10.40 -17.10
C LEU A 61 3.04 10.79 -16.19
N ARG A 62 2.76 10.95 -14.90
CA ARG A 62 3.77 11.07 -13.85
C ARG A 62 3.31 10.40 -12.57
N ARG A 63 4.22 10.27 -11.60
CA ARG A 63 3.88 9.84 -10.24
C ARG A 63 3.60 11.04 -9.35
N GLN A 64 2.65 10.89 -8.44
CA GLN A 64 2.33 11.85 -7.40
C GLN A 64 2.53 11.17 -6.04
N ARG A 65 3.55 11.63 -5.32
CA ARG A 65 3.95 11.08 -4.02
C ARG A 65 2.83 11.20 -2.97
N TRP A 66 2.75 10.20 -2.11
CA TRP A 66 1.93 10.26 -0.90
C TRP A 66 2.48 11.28 0.11
N PRO A 67 1.64 12.06 0.78
CA PRO A 67 2.06 12.83 1.95
C PRO A 67 2.72 11.93 3.00
N GLY A 68 3.97 12.25 3.38
CA GLY A 68 4.73 11.46 4.36
C GLY A 68 5.15 10.06 3.89
N GLY A 69 4.89 9.67 2.64
CA GLY A 69 5.29 8.36 2.10
C GLY A 69 6.74 8.35 1.63
N LYS A 70 7.50 7.30 1.93
CA LYS A 70 8.85 7.05 1.42
C LYS A 70 9.09 5.56 1.23
N LEU A 71 10.17 5.21 0.54
CA LEU A 71 10.62 3.82 0.45
C LEU A 71 11.37 3.43 1.73
N SER A 72 11.16 2.20 2.20
CA SER A 72 11.86 1.65 3.36
C SER A 72 13.37 1.55 3.13
N SER A 73 14.19 1.81 4.15
CA SER A 73 15.66 1.66 4.07
C SER A 73 16.08 0.22 3.75
N SER A 74 15.26 -0.75 4.16
CA SER A 74 15.45 -2.17 3.86
C SER A 74 15.57 -2.45 2.36
N PHE A 75 15.01 -1.61 1.48
CA PHE A 75 15.22 -1.73 0.04
C PHE A 75 16.70 -1.58 -0.36
N TYR A 76 17.44 -0.69 0.30
CA TYR A 76 18.84 -0.39 0.02
C TYR A 76 19.81 -1.32 0.77
N GLU A 77 19.36 -1.91 1.88
CA GLU A 77 20.16 -2.75 2.77
C GLU A 77 20.22 -4.23 2.35
N ILE A 78 19.35 -4.68 1.43
CA ILE A 78 19.36 -6.09 0.99
C ILE A 78 20.68 -6.39 0.26
N ASP A 79 21.57 -7.05 0.99
CA ASP A 79 22.83 -7.60 0.51
C ASP A 79 22.56 -8.68 -0.54
N GLU A 80 23.47 -8.83 -1.51
CA GLU A 80 23.37 -9.81 -2.62
C GLU A 80 23.16 -11.27 -2.16
N ARG A 81 23.36 -11.56 -0.87
CA ARG A 81 23.18 -12.88 -0.24
C ARG A 81 21.74 -13.25 0.11
N THR A 82 20.84 -12.30 0.33
CA THR A 82 19.46 -12.60 0.78
C THR A 82 18.51 -12.98 -0.36
N ALA A 83 18.89 -12.70 -1.61
CA ALA A 83 18.10 -13.03 -2.81
C ALA A 83 17.96 -14.53 -3.08
N ALA A 84 18.77 -15.38 -2.44
CA ALA A 84 18.74 -16.84 -2.61
C ALA A 84 17.61 -17.54 -1.80
N GLY A 85 16.84 -16.80 -1.00
CA GLY A 85 16.04 -17.35 0.10
C GLY A 85 14.53 -17.18 0.02
N ALA A 86 13.89 -17.15 -1.15
CA ALA A 86 12.42 -17.22 -1.25
C ALA A 86 12.00 -17.85 -2.59
N GLY A 87 11.21 -18.92 -2.52
CA GLY A 87 11.04 -19.87 -3.62
C GLY A 87 10.31 -19.36 -4.87
N GLU A 88 10.96 -19.53 -6.02
CA GLU A 88 10.48 -20.07 -7.30
C GLU A 88 11.74 -20.19 -8.19
N ARG A 89 12.23 -21.41 -8.47
CA ARG A 89 13.57 -21.68 -9.02
C ARG A 89 13.75 -21.44 -10.53
N VAL A 90 12.99 -20.53 -11.15
CA VAL A 90 13.16 -20.18 -12.57
C VAL A 90 13.29 -18.66 -12.67
N GLY A 91 14.43 -18.16 -13.16
CA GLY A 91 14.72 -16.72 -13.29
C GLY A 91 15.36 -16.03 -12.07
N VAL A 92 15.93 -16.80 -11.14
CA VAL A 92 16.61 -16.26 -9.94
C VAL A 92 17.99 -15.70 -10.29
N GLU A 93 18.73 -16.35 -11.18
CA GLU A 93 20.10 -15.95 -11.58
C GLU A 93 20.09 -14.65 -12.39
N GLU A 94 19.29 -14.58 -13.46
CA GLU A 94 19.15 -13.38 -14.32
C GLU A 94 18.64 -12.16 -13.52
N PHE A 95 17.74 -12.36 -12.55
CA PHE A 95 17.28 -11.28 -11.69
C PHE A 95 18.33 -10.88 -10.65
N ALA A 96 19.09 -11.81 -10.09
CA ALA A 96 20.15 -11.49 -9.16
C ALA A 96 21.23 -10.64 -9.85
N GLU A 97 21.60 -10.98 -11.08
CA GLU A 97 22.53 -10.19 -11.91
C GLU A 97 21.96 -8.81 -12.26
N THR A 98 20.70 -8.74 -12.71
CA THR A 98 20.01 -7.48 -13.02
C THR A 98 19.92 -6.60 -11.78
N ARG A 99 19.57 -7.19 -10.63
CA ARG A 99 19.50 -6.51 -9.32
C ARG A 99 20.86 -6.01 -8.88
N GLY A 100 21.92 -6.81 -8.95
CA GLY A 100 23.27 -6.40 -8.56
C GLY A 100 23.74 -5.19 -9.37
N SER A 101 23.58 -5.26 -10.69
CA SER A 101 23.90 -4.15 -11.62
C SER A 101 23.08 -2.88 -11.31
N ALA A 102 21.77 -3.01 -11.12
CA ALA A 102 20.89 -1.90 -10.76
C ALA A 102 21.25 -1.29 -9.41
N MET A 103 21.52 -2.11 -8.38
CA MET A 103 21.90 -1.64 -7.04
C MET A 103 23.26 -0.92 -7.05
N ALA A 104 24.24 -1.41 -7.80
CA ALA A 104 25.51 -0.71 -8.02
C ALA A 104 25.30 0.65 -8.71
N ALA A 105 24.39 0.73 -9.67
CA ALA A 105 24.03 1.98 -10.32
C ALA A 105 23.32 2.95 -9.36
N ILE A 106 22.38 2.46 -8.53
CA ILE A 106 21.71 3.24 -7.46
C ILE A 106 22.74 3.79 -6.45
N LYS A 107 23.70 2.97 -6.03
CA LYS A 107 24.77 3.40 -5.11
C LYS A 107 25.63 4.51 -5.71
N ARG A 108 25.99 4.43 -7.01
CA ARG A 108 26.78 5.45 -7.69
C ARG A 108 26.02 6.76 -7.90
N MET A 109 24.75 6.71 -8.29
CA MET A 109 23.95 7.92 -8.49
C MET A 109 23.51 8.57 -7.17
N GLY A 110 23.47 7.78 -6.09
CA GLY A 110 23.01 8.23 -4.78
C GLY A 110 21.50 8.14 -4.60
N GLN A 111 21.08 7.94 -3.34
CA GLN A 111 19.67 7.71 -2.98
C GLN A 111 18.76 8.87 -3.38
N LYS A 112 19.20 10.12 -3.18
CA LYS A 112 18.40 11.31 -3.49
C LYS A 112 18.00 11.38 -4.97
N ASP A 113 18.94 11.11 -5.86
CA ASP A 113 18.69 11.13 -7.30
C ASP A 113 17.88 9.90 -7.75
N PHE A 114 18.12 8.74 -7.12
CA PHE A 114 17.28 7.56 -7.35
C PHE A 114 15.81 7.83 -6.99
N GLU A 115 15.54 8.37 -5.79
CA GLU A 115 14.17 8.68 -5.36
C GLU A 115 13.53 9.72 -6.29
N ARG A 116 14.25 10.79 -6.64
CA ARG A 116 13.79 11.84 -7.55
C ARG A 116 13.40 11.29 -8.93
N TYR A 117 14.29 10.52 -9.57
CA TYR A 117 14.12 10.11 -10.96
C TYR A 117 13.30 8.83 -11.14
N PHE A 118 13.42 7.85 -10.23
CA PHE A 118 12.79 6.54 -10.39
C PHE A 118 11.59 6.31 -9.48
N LEU A 119 11.49 7.01 -8.35
CA LEU A 119 10.32 6.89 -7.48
C LEU A 119 9.29 8.00 -7.70
N HIS A 120 9.73 9.25 -7.76
CA HIS A 120 8.83 10.40 -7.77
C HIS A 120 8.55 10.92 -9.18
N GLY A 121 9.50 10.80 -10.12
CA GLY A 121 9.30 11.20 -11.51
C GLY A 121 8.96 12.69 -11.66
N GLU A 122 9.48 13.53 -10.77
CA GLU A 122 9.07 14.94 -10.60
C GLU A 122 9.33 15.79 -11.85
N ASP A 123 10.42 15.48 -12.57
CA ASP A 123 10.91 16.28 -13.69
C ASP A 123 10.43 15.81 -15.06
N ALA A 124 9.68 14.69 -15.13
CA ALA A 124 9.20 14.07 -16.38
C ALA A 124 10.26 13.98 -17.50
N LEU A 125 11.43 13.46 -17.15
CA LEU A 125 12.57 13.30 -18.03
C LEU A 125 12.51 11.94 -18.75
N THR A 126 13.08 11.88 -19.95
CA THR A 126 13.30 10.60 -20.63
C THR A 126 14.41 9.81 -19.93
N LEU A 127 14.49 8.50 -20.20
CA LEU A 127 15.55 7.66 -19.65
C LEU A 127 16.95 8.11 -20.12
N GLU A 128 17.06 8.60 -21.35
CA GLU A 128 18.30 9.13 -21.91
C GLU A 128 18.75 10.40 -21.16
N GLU A 129 17.79 11.26 -20.82
CA GLU A 129 18.08 12.49 -20.09
C GLU A 129 18.46 12.20 -18.63
N ILE A 130 17.84 11.21 -18.00
CA ILE A 130 18.25 10.70 -16.68
C ILE A 130 19.68 10.14 -16.75
N ALA A 131 20.01 9.37 -17.77
CA ALA A 131 21.35 8.81 -17.98
C ALA A 131 22.41 9.94 -18.07
N ARG A 132 22.11 10.98 -18.85
CA ARG A 132 22.98 12.16 -18.99
C ARG A 132 23.19 12.90 -17.67
N ARG A 133 22.13 13.11 -16.88
CA ARG A 133 22.21 13.85 -15.60
C ARG A 133 22.90 13.07 -14.48
N THR A 134 22.77 11.75 -14.50
CA THR A 134 23.30 10.87 -13.45
C THR A 134 24.67 10.29 -13.80
N ASN A 135 25.19 10.60 -15.00
CA ASN A 135 26.43 10.04 -15.55
C ASN A 135 26.42 8.50 -15.57
N LEU A 136 25.24 7.91 -15.76
CA LEU A 136 25.04 6.47 -15.90
C LEU A 136 24.87 6.12 -17.39
N LYS A 137 25.18 4.87 -17.74
CA LYS A 137 24.89 4.35 -19.09
C LYS A 137 23.37 4.16 -19.25
N PRO A 138 22.79 4.35 -20.45
CA PRO A 138 21.37 4.11 -20.69
C PRO A 138 20.90 2.70 -20.30
N ALA A 139 21.77 1.69 -20.42
CA ALA A 139 21.48 0.33 -19.97
C ALA A 139 21.33 0.21 -18.45
N GLU A 140 22.13 0.97 -17.69
CA GLU A 140 22.08 1.00 -16.22
C GLU A 140 20.79 1.69 -15.75
N VAL A 141 20.41 2.80 -16.38
CA VAL A 141 19.13 3.47 -16.11
C VAL A 141 17.94 2.56 -16.40
N ARG A 142 17.96 1.83 -17.52
CA ARG A 142 16.93 0.83 -17.84
C ARG A 142 16.87 -0.29 -16.79
N SER A 143 18.03 -0.78 -16.33
CA SER A 143 18.12 -1.80 -15.29
C SER A 143 17.51 -1.33 -13.96
N ILE A 144 17.78 -0.08 -13.56
CA ILE A 144 17.15 0.51 -12.36
C ILE A 144 15.63 0.59 -12.52
N HIS A 145 15.14 1.04 -13.68
CA HIS A 145 13.71 1.09 -13.94
C HIS A 145 13.05 -0.30 -13.88
N GLU A 146 13.66 -1.28 -14.54
CA GLU A 146 13.22 -2.69 -14.53
C GLU A 146 13.16 -3.22 -13.08
N LEU A 147 14.19 -2.96 -12.27
CA LEU A 147 14.22 -3.36 -10.85
C LEU A 147 13.05 -2.75 -10.07
N VAL A 148 12.78 -1.46 -10.21
CA VAL A 148 11.68 -0.77 -9.49
C VAL A 148 10.31 -1.35 -9.87
N VAL A 149 10.13 -1.73 -11.14
CA VAL A 149 8.90 -2.36 -11.64
C VAL A 149 8.77 -3.78 -11.08
N GLU A 150 9.79 -4.61 -11.27
CA GLU A 150 9.78 -6.05 -10.97
C GLU A 150 9.78 -6.36 -9.47
N LEU A 151 10.54 -5.61 -8.69
CA LEU A 151 10.70 -5.88 -7.27
C LEU A 151 9.40 -5.64 -6.48
N GLY A 152 8.49 -4.82 -7.03
CA GLY A 152 7.13 -4.69 -6.51
C GLY A 152 6.32 -5.99 -6.55
N ALA A 153 6.56 -6.87 -7.52
CA ALA A 153 5.80 -8.11 -7.75
C ALA A 153 6.36 -9.35 -7.02
N ARG A 154 7.51 -9.22 -6.36
CA ARG A 154 8.18 -10.32 -5.66
C ARG A 154 7.82 -10.36 -4.17
N ALA A 155 7.80 -11.57 -3.62
CA ALA A 155 7.39 -11.87 -2.24
C ALA A 155 8.40 -11.41 -1.16
N GLU A 156 9.49 -10.72 -1.55
CA GLU A 156 10.55 -10.28 -0.63
C GLU A 156 10.04 -9.30 0.45
N PHE A 157 8.84 -8.75 0.29
CA PHE A 157 8.18 -7.87 1.26
C PHE A 157 7.07 -8.54 2.08
N GLU A 158 6.78 -9.81 1.83
CA GLU A 158 5.87 -10.58 2.66
C GLU A 158 6.65 -11.05 3.89
N GLY A 159 6.57 -10.28 4.97
CA GLY A 159 7.11 -10.68 6.26
C GLY A 159 6.58 -12.07 6.63
N LYS A 160 7.48 -12.99 7.00
CA LYS A 160 7.06 -14.24 7.66
C LYS A 160 6.37 -13.86 8.97
N ILE A 161 5.05 -14.04 9.06
CA ILE A 161 4.36 -14.03 10.35
C ILE A 161 3.79 -15.41 10.63
N GLU A 162 4.21 -16.00 11.74
CA GLU A 162 3.42 -16.97 12.48
C GLU A 162 2.39 -16.18 13.31
N VAL A 163 1.22 -15.90 12.75
CA VAL A 163 0.11 -15.34 13.53
C VAL A 163 -0.53 -16.49 14.32
N PRO A 164 -0.61 -16.45 15.66
CA PRO A 164 -1.43 -17.41 16.37
C PRO A 164 -2.91 -17.10 16.06
N ALA A 165 -3.62 -18.12 15.55
CA ALA A 165 -5.07 -18.18 15.43
C ALA A 165 -5.76 -17.41 14.27
N ALA A 166 -5.15 -17.31 13.09
CA ALA A 166 -5.90 -17.21 11.85
C ALA A 166 -5.56 -18.41 10.95
N ALA A 167 -6.58 -19.11 10.46
CA ALA A 167 -6.49 -20.39 9.74
C ALA A 167 -5.24 -20.51 8.82
N PRO A 168 -4.53 -21.65 8.86
CA PRO A 168 -3.31 -21.86 8.08
C PRO A 168 -3.60 -21.65 6.59
N GLY A 169 -2.83 -20.76 5.94
CA GLY A 169 -2.88 -20.55 4.48
C GLY A 169 -3.22 -19.14 3.98
N ARG A 170 -3.41 -18.13 4.84
CA ARG A 170 -3.60 -16.73 4.40
C ARG A 170 -2.38 -15.87 4.74
N GLN A 171 -1.43 -15.81 3.81
CA GLN A 171 -0.30 -14.88 3.86
C GLN A 171 -0.82 -13.44 4.02
N SER A 172 -0.29 -12.70 4.99
CA SER A 172 -0.56 -11.28 5.20
C SER A 172 0.57 -10.45 4.61
N ALA A 173 0.24 -9.32 4.00
CA ALA A 173 1.22 -8.42 3.41
C ALA A 173 1.46 -7.21 4.32
N CYS A 174 2.72 -7.00 4.69
CA CYS A 174 3.15 -5.81 5.42
C CYS A 174 3.25 -4.63 4.44
N LEU A 175 2.35 -3.66 4.55
CA LEU A 175 2.30 -2.54 3.62
C LEU A 175 3.43 -1.54 3.86
N ALA A 176 3.59 -1.15 5.13
CA ALA A 176 4.49 -0.09 5.54
C ALA A 176 4.82 -0.17 7.02
N GLN A 177 5.94 0.44 7.39
CA GLN A 177 6.16 0.92 8.75
C GLN A 177 5.49 2.28 8.93
N ILE A 178 4.77 2.48 10.04
CA ILE A 178 4.09 3.74 10.35
C ILE A 178 4.74 4.38 11.56
N THR A 179 5.17 5.63 11.40
CA THR A 179 5.71 6.46 12.49
C THR A 179 4.98 7.81 12.52
N VAL A 180 5.13 8.57 13.61
CA VAL A 180 4.63 9.95 13.69
C VAL A 180 5.81 10.89 13.92
N LYS A 181 6.10 11.77 12.96
CA LYS A 181 7.18 12.76 13.04
C LYS A 181 6.58 14.16 13.00
N SER A 182 6.95 15.02 13.96
CA SER A 182 6.46 16.40 14.06
C SER A 182 4.93 16.52 14.00
N GLY A 183 4.21 15.55 14.57
CA GLY A 183 2.74 15.51 14.58
C GLY A 183 2.07 15.02 13.28
N ALA A 184 2.85 14.69 12.24
CA ALA A 184 2.35 14.13 11.00
C ALA A 184 2.72 12.64 10.87
N PRO A 185 1.85 11.79 10.30
CA PRO A 185 2.18 10.41 10.03
C PRO A 185 3.20 10.31 8.88
N VAL A 186 4.14 9.38 9.03
CA VAL A 186 5.15 9.03 8.03
C VAL A 186 5.03 7.54 7.74
N PHE A 187 5.07 7.18 6.45
CA PHE A 187 4.87 5.82 5.95
C PHE A 187 6.12 5.36 5.22
N GLU A 188 6.80 4.34 5.74
CA GLU A 188 7.94 3.70 5.07
C GLU A 188 7.43 2.44 4.37
N PHE A 189 7.16 2.56 3.07
CA PHE A 189 6.60 1.47 2.28
C PHE A 189 7.69 0.48 1.89
N TYR A 190 7.37 -0.81 2.02
CA TYR A 190 8.29 -1.86 1.61
C TYR A 190 8.29 -2.00 0.08
N ALA A 191 7.13 -1.96 -0.57
CA ALA A 191 7.05 -2.09 -2.02
C ALA A 191 7.25 -0.74 -2.76
N PRO A 192 8.09 -0.69 -3.82
CA PRO A 192 8.32 0.54 -4.58
C PRO A 192 7.04 1.15 -5.16
N TYR A 193 6.13 0.35 -5.70
CA TYR A 193 4.88 0.89 -6.29
C TYR A 193 4.00 1.63 -5.27
N TRP A 194 4.12 1.32 -3.97
CA TRP A 194 3.48 2.08 -2.90
C TRP A 194 4.22 3.39 -2.63
N ALA A 195 5.55 3.36 -2.50
CA ALA A 195 6.38 4.54 -2.29
C ALA A 195 6.26 5.59 -3.42
N ARG A 196 6.01 5.12 -4.65
CA ARG A 196 5.81 5.96 -5.85
C ARG A 196 4.51 6.75 -5.87
N GLY A 197 3.52 6.42 -5.04
CA GLY A 197 2.26 7.16 -5.00
C GLY A 197 1.33 6.87 -6.17
N LEU A 198 0.49 7.84 -6.51
CA LEU A 198 -0.53 7.71 -7.56
C LEU A 198 0.02 8.01 -8.95
N TYR A 199 -0.58 7.43 -9.97
CA TYR A 199 -0.40 7.92 -11.33
C TYR A 199 -1.23 9.19 -11.52
N GLN A 200 -0.62 10.24 -12.06
CA GLN A 200 -1.32 11.46 -12.46
C GLN A 200 -1.25 11.61 -13.98
N VAL A 201 -2.42 11.84 -14.57
CA VAL A 201 -2.55 12.15 -16.00
C VAL A 201 -2.47 13.66 -16.19
N ARG A 202 -1.53 14.11 -17.01
CA ARG A 202 -1.41 15.50 -17.48
C ARG A 202 -2.25 15.65 -18.73
N HIS A 203 -3.47 16.14 -18.57
CA HIS A 203 -4.49 16.15 -19.63
C HIS A 203 -4.07 16.99 -20.84
N ASP A 204 -3.41 18.12 -20.61
CA ASP A 204 -2.82 18.99 -21.64
C ASP A 204 -1.82 18.23 -22.54
N LEU A 205 -0.92 17.45 -21.94
CA LEU A 205 0.03 16.62 -22.68
C LEU A 205 -0.65 15.42 -23.32
N LEU A 206 -1.62 14.80 -22.63
CA LEU A 206 -2.37 13.68 -23.18
C LEU A 206 -3.10 14.09 -24.46
N ASP A 207 -3.65 15.30 -24.53
CA ASP A 207 -4.32 15.79 -25.72
C ASP A 207 -3.33 16.05 -26.87
N ARG A 208 -2.11 16.53 -26.58
CA ARG A 208 -1.01 16.58 -27.56
C ARG A 208 -0.63 15.19 -28.09
N TRP A 209 -0.57 14.20 -27.20
CA TRP A 209 -0.34 12.80 -27.60
C TRP A 209 -1.44 12.28 -28.51
N LYS A 210 -2.72 12.54 -28.20
CA LYS A 210 -3.84 12.13 -29.05
C LYS A 210 -3.78 12.79 -30.44
N ALA A 211 -3.39 14.06 -30.52
CA ALA A 211 -3.30 14.80 -31.77
C ALA A 211 -2.32 14.14 -32.75
N ASP A 212 -1.04 14.00 -32.37
CA ASP A 212 0.02 13.58 -33.32
C ASP A 212 1.02 12.55 -32.76
N GLY A 213 0.94 12.19 -31.48
CA GLY A 213 1.92 11.30 -30.83
C GLY A 213 1.57 9.81 -30.85
N LEU A 214 0.33 9.44 -31.21
CA LEU A 214 -0.17 8.07 -31.09
C LEU A 214 -0.54 7.45 -32.44
N THR A 215 -0.17 6.18 -32.64
CA THR A 215 -0.62 5.37 -33.77
C THR A 215 -2.12 5.06 -33.67
N PRO A 216 -2.80 4.67 -34.77
CA PRO A 216 -4.20 4.26 -34.71
C PRO A 216 -4.48 3.14 -33.70
N GLU A 217 -3.58 2.17 -33.58
CA GLU A 217 -3.66 1.06 -32.62
C GLU A 217 -3.51 1.57 -31.18
N GLU A 218 -2.53 2.43 -30.92
CA GLU A 218 -2.31 3.05 -29.61
C GLU A 218 -3.52 3.88 -29.17
N ARG A 219 -4.11 4.67 -30.09
CA ARG A 219 -5.33 5.45 -29.81
C ARG A 219 -6.51 4.56 -29.43
N LYS A 220 -6.65 3.39 -30.06
CA LYS A 220 -7.69 2.41 -29.73
C LYS A 220 -7.44 1.73 -28.38
N HIS A 221 -6.18 1.51 -28.01
CA HIS A 221 -5.78 0.90 -26.74
C HIS A 221 -5.85 1.86 -25.55
N LEU A 222 -5.62 3.16 -25.78
CA LEU A 222 -5.52 4.19 -24.76
C LEU A 222 -6.67 4.18 -23.72
N PRO A 223 -7.97 4.10 -24.10
CA PRO A 223 -9.05 4.10 -23.11
C PRO A 223 -8.99 2.91 -22.15
N ALA A 224 -8.59 1.73 -22.64
CA ALA A 224 -8.46 0.53 -21.81
C ALA A 224 -7.28 0.65 -20.83
N MET A 225 -6.15 1.20 -21.30
CA MET A 225 -4.98 1.46 -20.46
C MET A 225 -5.29 2.51 -19.37
N LEU A 226 -5.95 3.62 -19.72
CA LEU A 226 -6.34 4.66 -18.76
C LEU A 226 -7.32 4.12 -17.71
N LYS A 227 -8.32 3.34 -18.12
CA LYS A 227 -9.25 2.70 -17.17
C LYS A 227 -8.53 1.78 -16.18
N ARG A 228 -7.51 1.04 -16.64
CA ARG A 228 -6.68 0.21 -15.77
C ARG A 228 -5.92 1.05 -14.75
N LEU A 229 -5.28 2.12 -15.22
CA LEU A 229 -4.56 3.08 -14.39
C LEU A 229 -5.46 3.71 -13.33
N GLU A 230 -6.67 4.13 -13.70
CA GLU A 230 -7.68 4.65 -12.78
C GLU A 230 -8.06 3.63 -11.70
N THR A 231 -8.22 2.36 -12.09
CA THR A 231 -8.57 1.29 -11.14
C THR A 231 -7.45 1.02 -10.14
N VAL A 232 -6.19 1.03 -10.61
CA VAL A 232 -5.00 0.92 -9.76
C VAL A 232 -4.94 2.09 -8.77
N ASN A 233 -5.09 3.32 -9.26
CA ASN A 233 -5.14 4.53 -8.43
C ASN A 233 -6.25 4.47 -7.37
N LEU A 234 -7.41 3.94 -7.73
CA LEU A 234 -8.57 3.88 -6.86
C LEU A 234 -8.36 2.93 -5.67
N ARG A 235 -7.75 1.76 -5.91
CA ARG A 235 -7.33 0.87 -4.82
C ARG A 235 -6.28 1.55 -3.95
N GLN A 236 -5.21 2.09 -4.53
CA GLN A 236 -4.11 2.65 -3.76
C GLN A 236 -4.55 3.86 -2.93
N SER A 237 -5.34 4.78 -3.51
CA SER A 237 -5.87 5.95 -2.80
C SER A 237 -6.82 5.55 -1.67
N THR A 238 -7.68 4.55 -1.87
CA THR A 238 -8.59 4.06 -0.81
C THR A 238 -7.80 3.50 0.38
N LEU A 239 -6.83 2.63 0.11
CA LEU A 239 -5.98 2.03 1.13
C LEU A 239 -5.08 3.07 1.81
N PHE A 240 -4.50 4.01 1.07
CA PHE A 240 -3.71 5.09 1.66
C PHE A 240 -4.55 6.01 2.56
N ARG A 241 -5.75 6.41 2.12
CA ARG A 241 -6.67 7.22 2.96
C ARG A 241 -7.05 6.50 4.26
N LEU A 242 -7.21 5.18 4.20
CA LEU A 242 -7.42 4.35 5.38
C LEU A 242 -6.20 4.37 6.31
N LEU A 243 -5.00 4.12 5.79
CA LEU A 243 -3.74 4.17 6.54
C LEU A 243 -3.53 5.53 7.19
N GLU A 244 -3.71 6.62 6.43
CA GLU A 244 -3.57 7.99 6.90
C GLU A 244 -4.55 8.31 8.02
N THR A 245 -5.82 7.93 7.85
CA THR A 245 -6.85 8.18 8.86
C THR A 245 -6.58 7.41 10.14
N ILE A 246 -6.17 6.15 10.02
CA ILE A 246 -5.77 5.32 11.17
C ILE A 246 -4.56 5.94 11.87
N ALA A 247 -3.51 6.30 11.13
CA ALA A 247 -2.29 6.83 11.71
C ALA A 247 -2.53 8.15 12.45
N ARG A 248 -3.41 9.00 11.93
CA ARG A 248 -3.83 10.23 12.62
C ARG A 248 -4.69 9.95 13.86
N LEU A 249 -5.58 8.97 13.81
CA LEU A 249 -6.44 8.60 14.94
C LEU A 249 -5.65 7.97 16.07
N GLN A 250 -4.70 7.10 15.74
CA GLN A 250 -3.88 6.33 16.67
C GLN A 250 -2.51 6.97 16.87
N ALA A 251 -2.38 8.29 16.70
CA ALA A 251 -1.10 8.98 16.77
C ALA A 251 -0.42 8.86 18.14
N ASP A 252 -1.19 8.80 19.23
CA ASP A 252 -0.66 8.61 20.59
C ASP A 252 -0.10 7.19 20.75
N TYR A 253 -0.90 6.18 20.39
CA TYR A 253 -0.49 4.79 20.35
C TYR A 253 0.74 4.54 19.45
N LEU A 254 0.84 5.17 18.29
CA LEU A 254 1.98 5.01 17.39
C LEU A 254 3.28 5.62 17.95
N LYS A 255 3.20 6.51 18.94
CA LYS A 255 4.37 7.08 19.61
C LYS A 255 4.79 6.30 20.85
N SER A 256 3.81 5.84 21.63
CA SER A 256 4.04 5.16 22.91
C SER A 256 4.08 3.64 22.80
N GLU A 257 3.35 3.09 21.84
CA GLU A 257 3.07 1.66 21.65
C GLU A 257 2.40 0.97 22.84
N HIS A 258 1.86 1.76 23.76
CA HIS A 258 1.16 1.30 24.95
C HIS A 258 -0.31 1.02 24.64
N PRO A 259 -0.84 -0.19 24.91
CA PRO A 259 -2.22 -0.57 24.58
C PRO A 259 -3.27 0.44 25.09
N GLU A 260 -3.02 1.08 26.22
CA GLU A 260 -3.90 2.07 26.83
C GLU A 260 -4.07 3.37 26.03
N ASP A 261 -3.15 3.68 25.12
CA ASP A 261 -3.18 4.88 24.30
C ASP A 261 -3.93 4.68 22.98
N ILE A 262 -4.47 3.47 22.77
CA ILE A 262 -5.31 3.18 21.61
C ILE A 262 -6.67 3.87 21.75
N ARG A 263 -7.01 4.68 20.74
CA ARG A 263 -8.29 5.39 20.70
C ARG A 263 -9.37 4.46 20.16
N PRO A 264 -10.53 4.34 20.83
CA PRO A 264 -11.61 3.49 20.35
C PRO A 264 -12.26 4.07 19.09
N ILE A 265 -12.29 3.29 18.02
CA ILE A 265 -13.05 3.60 16.81
C ILE A 265 -13.58 2.30 16.21
N SER A 266 -14.89 2.22 16.01
CA SER A 266 -15.46 1.06 15.31
C SER A 266 -15.21 1.16 13.80
N LEU A 267 -15.12 0.00 13.15
CA LEU A 267 -15.01 -0.10 11.70
C LEU A 267 -16.12 0.69 10.97
N ARG A 268 -17.36 0.68 11.49
CA ARG A 268 -18.48 1.46 10.94
C ARG A 268 -18.25 2.96 11.03
N GLN A 269 -17.68 3.45 12.14
CA GLN A 269 -17.35 4.86 12.30
C GLN A 269 -16.22 5.29 11.35
N LEU A 270 -15.19 4.45 11.20
CA LEU A 270 -14.12 4.71 10.24
C LEU A 270 -14.66 4.75 8.80
N ALA A 271 -15.50 3.77 8.43
CA ALA A 271 -16.13 3.70 7.11
C ALA A 271 -16.98 4.95 6.84
N LYS A 272 -17.79 5.39 7.80
CA LYS A 272 -18.58 6.64 7.70
C LYS A 272 -17.69 7.87 7.51
N ARG A 273 -16.56 7.96 8.23
CA ARG A 273 -15.63 9.10 8.10
C ARG A 273 -14.99 9.20 6.71
N LEU A 274 -14.81 8.07 6.04
CA LEU A 274 -14.15 7.98 4.74
C LEU A 274 -15.13 7.92 3.55
N ASP A 275 -16.43 7.96 3.82
CA ASP A 275 -17.50 7.74 2.84
C ASP A 275 -17.36 6.40 2.10
N LEU A 276 -17.11 5.34 2.87
CA LEU A 276 -16.96 3.97 2.39
C LEU A 276 -17.99 3.06 3.03
N ALA A 277 -18.37 1.99 2.32
CA ALA A 277 -19.14 0.92 2.92
C ALA A 277 -18.29 0.16 3.98
N PRO A 278 -18.87 -0.27 5.12
CA PRO A 278 -18.14 -1.07 6.11
C PRO A 278 -17.51 -2.34 5.52
N SER A 279 -18.18 -3.00 4.56
CA SER A 279 -17.63 -4.16 3.87
C SER A 279 -16.35 -3.85 3.08
N THR A 280 -16.25 -2.66 2.48
CA THR A 280 -15.06 -2.19 1.77
C THR A 280 -13.89 -2.01 2.73
N VAL A 281 -14.11 -1.37 3.89
CA VAL A 281 -13.07 -1.19 4.92
C VAL A 281 -12.62 -2.54 5.49
N SER A 282 -13.56 -3.45 5.75
CA SER A 282 -13.24 -4.80 6.22
C SER A 282 -12.38 -5.57 5.23
N ARG A 283 -12.71 -5.51 3.92
CA ARG A 283 -11.90 -6.14 2.86
C ARG A 283 -10.54 -5.47 2.69
N ALA A 284 -10.49 -4.15 2.84
CA ALA A 284 -9.24 -3.40 2.77
C ALA A 284 -8.28 -3.79 3.91
N PHE A 285 -8.78 -4.10 5.11
CA PHE A 285 -7.94 -4.54 6.23
C PHE A 285 -7.60 -6.02 6.20
N ALA A 286 -8.39 -6.82 5.50
CA ALA A 286 -8.14 -8.24 5.39
C ALA A 286 -6.74 -8.49 4.80
N ARG A 287 -5.96 -9.35 5.47
CA ARG A 287 -4.63 -9.82 5.02
C ARG A 287 -3.59 -8.71 4.87
N ARG A 288 -3.75 -7.59 5.59
CA ARG A 288 -2.82 -6.47 5.57
C ARG A 288 -2.38 -6.10 6.97
N THR A 289 -1.08 -5.89 7.08
CA THR A 289 -0.38 -5.56 8.31
C THR A 289 0.45 -4.30 8.10
N VAL A 290 0.82 -3.69 9.22
CA VAL A 290 1.73 -2.55 9.28
C VAL A 290 2.72 -2.77 10.41
N ARG A 291 3.92 -2.26 10.22
CA ARG A 291 4.97 -2.32 11.23
C ARG A 291 5.01 -1.06 12.08
N LEU A 292 5.26 -1.24 13.37
CA LEU A 292 5.45 -0.15 14.33
C LEU A 292 6.92 0.28 14.41
N PRO A 293 7.24 1.40 15.07
CA PRO A 293 8.62 1.79 15.36
C PRO A 293 9.45 0.72 16.08
N SER A 294 8.82 -0.09 16.95
CA SER A 294 9.44 -1.21 17.66
C SER A 294 9.73 -2.46 16.80
N GLU A 295 9.52 -2.37 15.49
CA GLU A 295 9.51 -3.49 14.54
C GLU A 295 8.38 -4.51 14.75
N ARG A 296 7.51 -4.33 15.75
CA ARG A 296 6.32 -5.17 15.92
C ARG A 296 5.35 -4.97 14.76
N GLU A 297 4.92 -6.07 14.16
CA GLU A 297 3.96 -6.06 13.05
C GLU A 297 2.55 -6.37 13.56
N LEU A 298 1.59 -5.51 13.20
CA LEU A 298 0.19 -5.64 13.63
C LEU A 298 -0.76 -5.64 12.42
N PRO A 299 -1.85 -6.42 12.47
CA PRO A 299 -2.87 -6.35 11.43
C PRO A 299 -3.59 -5.01 11.50
N LEU A 300 -4.00 -4.46 10.35
CA LEU A 300 -4.68 -3.16 10.29
C LEU A 300 -5.95 -3.10 11.14
N ILE A 301 -6.63 -4.24 11.31
CA ILE A 301 -7.83 -4.34 12.15
C ILE A 301 -7.55 -4.03 13.64
N ALA A 302 -6.32 -4.23 14.12
CA ALA A 302 -5.95 -3.95 15.51
C ALA A 302 -6.05 -2.45 15.84
N PHE A 303 -5.91 -1.58 14.84
CA PHE A 303 -5.95 -0.12 15.02
C PHE A 303 -7.38 0.47 15.01
N VAL A 304 -8.41 -0.37 14.83
CA VAL A 304 -9.82 0.03 14.89
C VAL A 304 -10.59 -0.74 15.95
N PRO A 305 -10.12 -0.75 17.21
CA PRO A 305 -10.80 -1.49 18.24
C PRO A 305 -12.15 -0.82 18.53
N GLY A 306 -13.21 -1.63 18.51
CA GLY A 306 -14.52 -1.18 18.92
C GLY A 306 -14.51 -0.70 20.37
N ARG A 307 -15.33 0.30 20.69
CA ARG A 307 -15.40 0.91 22.02
C ARG A 307 -15.52 -0.10 23.16
N ARG A 308 -16.34 -1.14 22.99
CA ARG A 308 -16.53 -2.19 24.01
C ARG A 308 -15.25 -3.01 24.25
N SER A 309 -14.46 -3.25 23.20
CA SER A 309 -13.19 -3.99 23.30
C SER A 309 -12.17 -3.21 24.12
N VAL A 310 -11.96 -1.93 23.80
CA VAL A 310 -11.05 -1.04 24.54
C VAL A 310 -11.47 -0.91 26.00
N LEU A 311 -12.78 -0.75 26.26
CA LEU A 311 -13.28 -0.70 27.64
C LEU A 311 -13.02 -1.99 28.40
N ARG A 312 -13.16 -3.16 27.77
CA ARG A 312 -12.92 -4.45 28.40
C ARG A 312 -11.46 -4.60 28.82
N GLU A 313 -10.53 -4.22 27.94
CA GLU A 313 -9.09 -4.30 28.20
C GLU A 313 -8.65 -3.36 29.32
N LEU A 314 -9.01 -2.08 29.23
CA LEU A 314 -8.70 -1.07 30.26
C LEU A 314 -9.29 -1.44 31.62
N LEU A 315 -10.58 -1.83 31.66
CA LEU A 315 -11.23 -2.23 32.92
C LEU A 315 -10.63 -3.52 33.48
N GLY A 316 -10.23 -4.47 32.63
CA GLY A 316 -9.55 -5.69 33.05
C GLY A 316 -8.22 -5.39 33.75
N GLN A 317 -7.39 -4.52 33.15
CA GLN A 317 -6.12 -4.09 33.74
C GLN A 317 -6.33 -3.39 35.09
N TRP A 318 -7.16 -2.35 35.14
CA TRP A 318 -7.39 -1.61 36.40
C TRP A 318 -8.02 -2.46 37.50
N LEU A 319 -8.91 -3.39 37.14
CA LEU A 319 -9.49 -4.33 38.10
C LEU A 319 -8.46 -5.33 38.61
N SER A 320 -7.48 -5.72 37.80
CA SER A 320 -6.38 -6.61 38.22
C SER A 320 -5.42 -5.91 39.19
N GLU A 321 -5.22 -4.61 39.03
CA GLU A 321 -4.42 -3.77 39.94
C GLU A 321 -5.15 -3.49 41.27
N ASN A 322 -6.46 -3.23 41.21
CA ASN A 322 -7.26 -2.95 42.39
C ASN A 322 -8.74 -3.38 42.21
N LEU A 323 -9.11 -4.45 42.92
CA LEU A 323 -10.47 -5.02 42.84
C LEU A 323 -11.56 -4.14 43.49
N ALA A 324 -11.20 -3.21 44.36
CA ALA A 324 -12.12 -2.42 45.19
C ALA A 324 -12.59 -1.10 44.54
N VAL A 325 -12.14 -0.78 43.33
CA VAL A 325 -12.50 0.49 42.65
C VAL A 325 -13.99 0.54 42.36
N THR A 326 -14.66 1.67 42.65
CA THR A 326 -16.10 1.83 42.35
C THR A 326 -16.36 2.09 40.86
N ASP A 327 -17.55 1.73 40.37
CA ASP A 327 -17.94 2.02 38.99
C ASP A 327 -17.93 3.53 38.67
N ALA A 328 -18.24 4.37 39.66
CA ALA A 328 -18.22 5.82 39.51
C ALA A 328 -16.79 6.35 39.33
N SER A 329 -15.84 5.83 40.12
CA SER A 329 -14.42 6.15 39.98
C SER A 329 -13.88 5.71 38.62
N LEU A 330 -14.26 4.53 38.12
CA LEU A 330 -13.86 4.05 36.79
C LEU A 330 -14.39 4.94 35.65
N VAL A 331 -15.65 5.38 35.73
CA VAL A 331 -16.22 6.33 34.75
C VAL A 331 -15.44 7.64 34.75
N GLN A 332 -15.14 8.18 35.94
CA GLN A 332 -14.38 9.42 36.05
C GLN A 332 -12.96 9.24 35.50
N ARG A 333 -12.30 8.12 35.83
CA ARG A 333 -10.96 7.78 35.32
C ARG A 333 -10.95 7.68 33.80
N LEU A 334 -11.92 6.98 33.20
CA LEU A 334 -12.07 6.90 31.73
C LEU A 334 -12.24 8.27 31.09
N LYS A 335 -12.99 9.18 31.73
CA LYS A 335 -13.20 10.54 31.21
C LYS A 335 -11.94 11.40 31.34
N THR A 336 -11.30 11.40 32.51
CA THR A 336 -10.16 12.27 32.81
C THR A 336 -8.86 11.78 32.15
N GLU A 337 -8.54 10.49 32.28
CA GLU A 337 -7.27 9.94 31.78
C GLU A 337 -7.34 9.59 30.28
N ARG A 338 -8.52 9.21 29.77
CA ARG A 338 -8.66 8.65 28.41
C ARG A 338 -9.62 9.43 27.51
N GLY A 339 -10.32 10.44 28.02
CA GLY A 339 -11.35 11.18 27.26
C GLY A 339 -12.58 10.35 26.87
N ILE A 340 -12.76 9.15 27.42
CA ILE A 340 -13.82 8.21 27.05
C ILE A 340 -15.06 8.46 27.94
N SER A 341 -16.09 9.10 27.39
CA SER A 341 -17.32 9.41 28.12
C SER A 341 -18.36 8.27 28.08
N VAL A 342 -18.37 7.39 29.08
CA VAL A 342 -19.31 6.25 29.18
C VAL A 342 -20.28 6.39 30.36
N SER A 343 -21.43 5.71 30.26
CA SER A 343 -22.36 5.61 31.38
C SER A 343 -21.86 4.60 32.42
N ARG A 344 -22.25 4.78 33.69
CA ARG A 344 -22.03 3.78 34.75
C ARG A 344 -22.56 2.40 34.35
N ARG A 345 -23.77 2.33 33.78
CA ARG A 345 -24.37 1.06 33.29
C ARG A 345 -23.47 0.31 32.31
N THR A 346 -22.77 1.04 31.42
CA THR A 346 -21.84 0.44 30.46
C THR A 346 -20.61 -0.16 31.16
N VAL A 347 -20.06 0.54 32.15
CA VAL A 347 -18.93 0.04 32.97
C VAL A 347 -19.36 -1.20 33.74
N ASN A 348 -20.53 -1.17 34.38
CA ASN A 348 -21.08 -2.30 35.13
C ASN A 348 -21.26 -3.53 34.25
N ALA A 349 -21.81 -3.35 33.03
CA ALA A 349 -22.00 -4.45 32.08
C ALA A 349 -20.67 -5.10 31.67
N VAL A 350 -19.66 -4.31 31.32
CA VAL A 350 -18.33 -4.84 30.95
C VAL A 350 -17.64 -5.50 32.15
N ARG A 351 -17.76 -4.92 33.35
CA ARG A 351 -17.25 -5.50 34.59
C ARG A 351 -17.88 -6.86 34.90
N HIS A 352 -19.18 -7.02 34.66
CA HIS A 352 -19.86 -8.31 34.84
C HIS A 352 -19.37 -9.36 33.84
N GLU A 353 -19.16 -8.98 32.57
CA GLU A 353 -18.57 -9.88 31.56
C GLU A 353 -17.17 -10.35 31.96
N LEU A 354 -16.31 -9.44 32.44
CA LEU A 354 -14.95 -9.77 32.88
C LEU A 354 -14.94 -10.75 34.06
N LYS A 355 -15.91 -10.65 34.98
CA LYS A 355 -16.07 -11.60 36.09
C LYS A 355 -16.58 -12.96 35.63
N ALA A 356 -17.40 -13.02 34.59
CA ALA A 356 -17.97 -14.26 34.05
C ALA A 356 -17.01 -15.02 33.11
N THR A 357 -15.89 -14.40 32.71
CA THR A 357 -14.85 -15.00 31.84
C THR A 357 -13.63 -15.48 32.63
N LYS A 358 -13.59 -15.24 33.94
CA LYS A 358 -12.69 -15.88 34.91
C LYS A 358 -13.36 -17.15 35.43
#